data_AF-A0A537R6T4-F1
#
_entry.id   AF-A0A537R6T4-F1
#
_cell.length_a   1.000
_cell.length_b   1.000
_cell.length_c   1.000
_cell.angle_alpha   90.00
_cell.angle_beta   90.00
_cell.angle_gamma   90.00
#
_symmetry.space_group_name_H-M   'P 1'
#
loop_
_entity.id
_entity.type
_entity.pdbx_description
1 polymer ?
#
loop_
_entity_poly.entity_id
_entity_poly.type
_entity_poly.pdbx_seq_one_letter_code
_entity_poly.pdbx_strand_id
1 'polypeptide(L)' 'MAVDEDLAERMRAVLGTTGAVREVRMFGGLCFMLNGNMLAGTSKRGLLV' A
#
# COMPACT_ATOMS: atom_id res chain seq x y z
N MET A 1 4.21 8.98 12.05
CA MET A 1 4.46 7.79 11.21
C MET A 1 3.44 6.75 11.62
N ALA A 2 2.40 6.53 10.83
CA ALA A 2 1.35 5.57 11.21
C ALA A 2 0.72 5.01 9.94
N VAL A 3 1.27 3.88 9.53
CA VAL A 3 0.62 2.96 8.61
C VAL A 3 -0.44 2.22 9.42
N ASP A 4 -1.61 2.06 8.82
CA ASP A 4 -2.59 1.12 9.33
C ASP A 4 -2.09 -0.28 8.92
N GLU A 5 -1.46 -0.99 9.85
CA GLU A 5 -0.83 -2.30 9.59
C GLU A 5 -1.88 -3.33 9.17
N ASP A 6 -3.10 -3.29 9.73
CA ASP A 6 -4.18 -4.22 9.34
C ASP A 6 -4.61 -3.99 7.88
N LEU A 7 -4.72 -2.72 7.46
CA LEU A 7 -5.01 -2.38 6.07
C LEU A 7 -3.85 -2.74 5.13
N ALA A 8 -2.61 -2.54 5.57
CA ALA A 8 -1.41 -2.92 4.82
C ALA A 8 -1.32 -4.45 4.66
N GLU A 9 -1.61 -5.22 5.71
CA GLU A 9 -1.65 -6.69 5.70
C GLU A 9 -2.66 -7.20 4.67
N ARG A 10 -3.87 -6.61 4.67
CA ARG A 10 -4.91 -6.94 3.68
C ARG A 10 -4.48 -6.61 2.25
N MET A 11 -3.85 -5.47 2.05
CA MET A 11 -3.31 -5.09 0.75
C MET A 11 -2.23 -6.06 0.31
N ARG A 12 -1.30 -6.47 1.19
CA ARG A 12 -0.28 -7.50 0.89
C ARG A 12 -0.91 -8.85 0.55
N ALA A 13 -1.96 -9.26 1.26
CA ALA A 13 -2.64 -10.52 0.99
C ALA A 13 -3.30 -10.55 -0.40
N VAL A 14 -3.90 -9.43 -0.83
CA VAL A 14 -4.56 -9.30 -2.15
C VAL A 14 -3.56 -9.03 -3.27
N LEU A 15 -2.55 -8.20 -3.02
CA LEU A 15 -1.59 -7.77 -4.04
C LEU A 15 -0.42 -8.75 -4.20
N GLY A 16 -0.09 -9.51 -3.15
CA GLY A 16 0.95 -10.53 -3.18
C GLY A 16 0.69 -11.63 -4.22
N THR A 17 -0.58 -11.86 -4.58
CA THR A 17 -0.96 -12.82 -5.64
C THR A 17 -0.83 -12.25 -7.05
N THR A 18 -0.80 -10.93 -7.22
CA THR A 18 -0.86 -10.25 -8.53
C THR A 18 0.51 -10.07 -9.18
N GLY A 19 1.60 -10.23 -8.40
CA GLY A 19 2.98 -10.16 -8.89
C GLY A 19 3.45 -8.73 -9.21
N ALA A 20 4.73 -8.45 -8.93
CA ALA A 20 5.39 -7.16 -9.13
C ALA A 20 4.81 -5.96 -8.35
N VAL A 21 4.44 -6.19 -7.10
CA VAL A 21 4.00 -5.14 -6.17
C VAL A 21 5.19 -4.65 -5.35
N ARG A 22 5.43 -3.33 -5.36
CA ARG A 22 6.49 -2.68 -4.59
C ARG A 22 5.88 -1.74 -3.55
N GLU A 23 6.35 -1.89 -2.32
CA GLU A 23 6.01 -1.00 -1.22
C GLU A 23 6.92 0.22 -1.19
N VAL A 24 6.34 1.42 -1.11
CA VAL A 24 7.08 2.67 -1.04
C VAL A 24 6.47 3.57 0.02
N ARG A 25 7.29 4.06 0.96
CA ARG A 25 6.83 5.00 2.00
C ARG A 25 6.77 6.41 1.41
N MET A 26 5.56 6.93 1.22
CA MET A 26 5.28 8.24 0.62
C MET A 26 4.08 8.89 1.32
N PHE A 27 3.98 10.22 1.27
CA PHE A 27 2.82 10.97 1.82
C PHE A 27 2.50 10.69 3.30
N GLY A 28 3.49 10.29 4.10
CA GLY A 28 3.30 9.95 5.51
C GLY A 28 2.66 8.58 5.77
N GLY A 29 2.54 7.74 4.74
CA GLY A 29 1.97 6.40 4.76
C GLY A 29 2.76 5.38 3.93
N LEU A 30 2.12 4.25 3.60
CA LEU A 30 2.67 3.18 2.76
C LEU A 30 1.91 3.08 1.45
N CYS A 31 2.57 3.34 0.33
CA CYS A 31 2.03 3.21 -1.01
C CYS A 31 2.44 1.88 -1.65
N PHE A 32 1.51 1.28 -2.38
CA PHE A 32 1.68 0.08 -3.18
C PHE A 32 1.77 0.48 -4.65
N MET A 33 2.86 0.08 -5.29
CA MET A 33 3.12 0.29 -6.71
C MET A 33 2.99 -1.05 -7.43
N LEU A 34 2.25 -1.12 -8.53
CA LEU A 34 2.13 -2.30 -9.39
C LEU A 34 2.69 -1.96 -10.76
N ASN A 35 3.71 -2.69 -11.23
CA ASN A 35 4.35 -2.46 -12.54
C ASN A 35 4.75 -0.99 -12.80
N GLY A 36 5.18 -0.27 -11.76
CA GLY A 36 5.57 1.15 -11.85
C GLY A 36 4.43 2.16 -11.68
N ASN A 37 3.18 1.71 -11.60
CA ASN A 37 2.01 2.56 -11.36
C ASN A 37 1.62 2.54 -9.89
N MET A 38 1.27 3.70 -9.32
CA MET A 38 0.73 3.78 -7.97
C MET A 38 -0.70 3.21 -7.96
N LEU A 39 -0.94 2.23 -7.09
CA LEU A 39 -2.21 1.52 -7.02
C LEU A 39 -3.04 1.96 -5.80
N ALA A 40 -2.40 2.08 -4.64
CA ALA A 40 -3.07 2.52 -3.41
C ALA A 40 -2.04 3.01 -2.38
N GLY A 41 -2.46 3.88 -1.46
CA GLY A 41 -1.71 4.32 -0.30
C GLY A 41 -2.49 4.08 0.99
N THR A 42 -1.84 3.56 2.01
CA THR A 42 -2.43 3.39 3.34
C THR A 42 -1.83 4.42 4.29
N SER A 43 -2.69 5.10 5.03
CA SER A 43 -2.30 6.04 6.08
C SER A 43 -3.24 5.91 7.26
N LYS A 44 -2.87 6.46 8.43
CA LYS A 44 -3.76 6.52 9.59
C LYS A 44 -5.10 7.25 9.34
N ARG A 45 -5.21 8.03 8.26
CA ARG A 45 -6.45 8.72 7.85
C ARG A 45 -7.32 7.87 6.93
N GLY A 46 -6.85 6.69 6.54
CA GLY A 46 -7.54 5.77 5.65
C GLY A 46 -6.75 5.43 4.40
N LEU A 47 -7.48 4.93 3.40
CA LEU A 47 -6.97 4.51 2.11
C LEU A 47 -6.96 5.69 1.12
N LEU A 48 -5.91 5.78 0.33
CA LEU A 48 -5.73 6.69 -0.79
C LEU A 48 -5.72 5.82 -2.06
N VAL A 49 -6.71 5.99 -2.94
CA VAL A 49 -6.89 5.21 -4.18
C VAL A 49 -6.82 6.10 -5.40
#